data_AF-A0A9E6CM25-F1
#
_entry.id   AF-A0A9E6CM25-F1
#
_cell.length_a   1.000
_cell.length_b   1.000
_cell.length_c   1.000
_cell.angle_alpha   90.00
_cell.angle_beta   90.00
_cell.angle_gamma   90.00
#
_symmetry.space_group_name_H-M   'P 1'
#
loop_
_entity.id
_entity.type
_entity.pdbx_description
1 polymer ?
#
loop_
_entity_poly.entity_id
_entity_poly.type
_entity_poly.pdbx_seq_one_letter_code
_entity_poly.pdbx_strand_id
1 'polypeptide(L)'
;MHHILTAPKHVFVILFLIAVGALFYAGQASAATITWDGGGDGIQWSSTQCANWSSDTCPGAGDIAVIDTATTVVMTEGTTIGELLLGSSGGGVASNLEFKYDAVNLGGASAALIVTNGSGGNGNVTIYNGATVYHTQNTISGDYNIYFDVSGNFTIESGASINVDQLGCEGAGSAPGRGPHPTTGLCTAGQAGAGGNPGDGAGYGGLGGRSHVNTSAGNIYGSATVPD
;
A
#
# COMPACT_ATOMS: atom_id res chain seq x y z
N MET A 1 -17.30 65.32 -33.51
CA MET A 1 -18.42 64.98 -32.61
C MET A 1 -18.22 63.53 -32.19
N HIS A 2 -17.73 63.29 -30.97
CA HIS A 2 -17.38 61.95 -30.48
C HIS A 2 -18.50 61.51 -29.52
N HIS A 3 -19.42 60.67 -30.00
CA HIS A 3 -20.47 60.09 -29.16
C HIS A 3 -19.88 58.93 -28.35
N ILE A 4 -19.59 59.19 -27.07
CA ILE A 4 -19.21 58.15 -26.12
C ILE A 4 -20.49 57.43 -25.72
N LEU A 5 -20.69 56.22 -26.26
CA LEU A 5 -21.75 55.31 -25.86
C LEU A 5 -21.40 54.75 -24.48
N THR A 6 -22.04 55.28 -23.43
CA THR A 6 -21.96 54.70 -22.09
C THR A 6 -22.84 53.47 -22.02
N ALA A 7 -22.24 52.29 -21.83
CA ALA A 7 -22.99 51.06 -21.62
C ALA A 7 -23.87 51.19 -20.36
N PRO A 8 -25.14 50.75 -20.39
CA PRO A 8 -26.03 50.84 -19.25
C PRO A 8 -25.49 49.98 -18.10
N LYS A 9 -25.45 50.56 -16.88
CA LYS A 9 -24.85 49.96 -15.67
C LYS A 9 -25.34 48.53 -15.35
N HIS A 10 -26.53 48.16 -15.82
CA HIS A 10 -27.11 46.82 -15.65
C HIS A 10 -26.41 45.73 -16.46
N VAL A 11 -25.82 46.06 -17.62
CA VAL A 11 -25.09 45.09 -18.46
C VAL A 11 -23.81 44.62 -17.77
N PHE A 12 -23.14 45.52 -17.04
CA PHE A 12 -21.93 45.17 -16.29
C PHE A 12 -22.22 44.22 -15.13
N VAL A 13 -23.33 44.44 -14.40
CA VAL A 13 -23.75 43.58 -13.28
C VAL A 13 -24.12 42.18 -13.77
N ILE A 14 -24.83 42.06 -14.89
CA ILE A 14 -25.21 40.76 -15.45
C ILE A 14 -23.97 39.97 -15.89
N LEU A 15 -23.03 40.61 -16.58
CA LEU A 15 -21.78 39.96 -17.00
C LEU A 15 -20.93 39.52 -15.80
N PHE A 16 -20.88 40.32 -14.74
CA PHE A 16 -20.19 39.95 -13.50
C PHE A 16 -20.83 38.73 -12.83
N LEU A 17 -22.16 38.68 -12.73
CA LEU A 17 -22.87 37.52 -12.17
C LEU A 17 -22.70 36.25 -13.00
N ILE A 18 -22.67 36.35 -14.33
CA ILE A 18 -22.40 35.22 -15.22
C ILE A 18 -20.96 34.71 -15.03
N ALA A 19 -19.97 35.61 -14.93
CA ALA A 19 -18.58 35.23 -14.69
C ALA A 19 -18.39 34.55 -13.33
N VAL A 20 -19.01 35.09 -12.27
CA VAL A 20 -19.00 34.47 -10.94
C VAL A 20 -19.69 33.11 -10.96
N GLY A 21 -20.86 33.00 -11.61
CA GLY A 21 -21.57 31.73 -11.78
C GLY A 21 -20.72 30.69 -12.52
N ALA A 22 -20.07 31.06 -13.63
CA ALA A 22 -19.19 30.17 -14.38
C ALA A 22 -17.98 29.70 -13.55
N LEU A 23 -17.44 30.55 -12.67
CA LEU A 23 -16.37 30.18 -11.74
C LEU A 23 -16.85 29.20 -10.66
N PHE A 24 -18.11 29.28 -10.22
CA PHE A 24 -18.71 28.28 -9.32
C PHE A 24 -18.92 26.92 -9.99
N TYR A 25 -19.19 26.88 -11.30
CA TYR A 25 -19.33 25.62 -12.05
C TYR A 25 -17.99 24.99 -12.46
N ALA A 26 -16.89 25.76 -12.43
CA ALA A 26 -15.56 25.25 -12.78
C ALA A 26 -14.94 24.31 -11.72
N GLY A 27 -15.59 24.13 -10.56
CA GLY A 27 -15.04 23.35 -9.44
C GLY A 27 -15.22 21.83 -9.51
N GLN A 28 -15.95 21.30 -10.49
CA GLN A 28 -16.20 19.86 -10.62
C GLN A 28 -15.25 19.25 -11.66
N ALA A 29 -13.97 19.11 -11.31
CA ALA A 29 -13.06 18.30 -12.11
C ALA A 29 -13.51 16.83 -11.97
N SER A 30 -13.80 16.16 -13.09
CA SER A 30 -14.03 14.72 -13.08
C SER A 30 -12.75 14.02 -12.62
N ALA A 31 -12.89 12.97 -11.82
CA ALA A 31 -11.81 12.03 -11.55
C ALA A 31 -11.16 11.60 -12.88
N ALA A 32 -9.85 11.83 -13.03
CA ALA A 32 -9.14 11.31 -14.19
C ALA A 32 -8.76 9.85 -13.92
N THR A 33 -8.94 8.98 -14.91
CA THR A 33 -8.36 7.63 -14.86
C THR A 33 -6.95 7.69 -15.41
N ILE A 34 -5.98 7.40 -14.56
CA ILE A 34 -4.56 7.43 -14.89
C ILE A 34 -4.02 6.00 -14.77
N THR A 35 -3.58 5.45 -15.89
CA THR A 35 -3.18 4.04 -15.99
C THR A 35 -1.67 3.92 -16.03
N TRP A 36 -1.15 2.94 -15.31
CA TRP A 36 0.26 2.59 -15.34
C TRP A 36 0.64 2.09 -16.73
N ASP A 37 1.55 2.79 -17.40
CA ASP A 37 2.05 2.42 -18.72
C ASP A 37 3.50 1.88 -18.68
N GLY A 38 4.15 1.97 -17.51
CA GLY A 38 5.51 1.50 -17.32
C GLY A 38 6.55 2.23 -18.18
N GLY A 39 6.30 3.51 -18.52
CA GLY A 39 7.29 4.40 -19.12
C GLY A 39 8.49 4.66 -18.19
N GLY A 40 8.97 5.90 -18.08
CA GLY A 40 9.98 6.33 -17.11
C GLY A 40 11.06 5.29 -16.73
N ASP A 41 11.04 4.84 -15.47
CA ASP A 41 11.88 3.74 -14.96
C ASP A 41 11.14 2.39 -14.90
N GLY A 42 9.85 2.37 -15.23
CA GLY A 42 9.00 1.19 -15.25
C GLY A 42 8.73 0.56 -13.88
N ILE A 43 9.14 1.20 -12.77
CA ILE A 43 9.17 0.58 -11.44
C ILE A 43 8.57 1.49 -10.37
N GLN A 44 9.01 2.75 -10.26
CA GLN A 44 8.64 3.58 -9.11
C GLN A 44 7.31 4.32 -9.31
N TRP A 45 6.45 4.30 -8.29
CA TRP A 45 5.16 5.00 -8.29
C TRP A 45 5.31 6.48 -8.69
N SER A 46 6.23 7.18 -8.01
CA SER A 46 6.56 8.59 -8.21
C SER A 46 7.97 8.77 -8.77
N SER A 47 8.29 8.10 -9.90
CA SER A 47 9.56 8.34 -10.62
C SER A 47 9.75 9.83 -10.96
N THR A 48 10.96 10.22 -11.39
CA THR A 48 11.44 11.62 -11.44
C THR A 48 10.49 12.64 -12.10
N GLN A 49 9.49 12.23 -12.89
CA GLN A 49 8.37 13.08 -13.34
C GLN A 49 7.04 12.31 -13.56
N CYS A 50 6.74 11.25 -12.81
CA CYS A 50 5.51 10.46 -13.03
C CYS A 50 5.37 9.83 -14.43
N ALA A 51 6.50 9.63 -15.13
CA ALA A 51 6.54 9.15 -16.51
C ALA A 51 6.16 7.66 -16.69
N ASN A 52 5.73 7.00 -15.61
CA ASN A 52 5.22 5.62 -15.63
C ASN A 52 3.69 5.57 -15.73
N TRP A 53 3.05 6.72 -15.92
CA TRP A 53 1.61 6.90 -15.97
C TRP A 53 1.22 7.50 -17.32
N SER A 54 0.06 7.10 -17.85
CA SER A 54 -0.43 7.38 -19.22
C SER A 54 -0.49 8.85 -19.68
N SER A 55 -0.28 9.81 -18.79
CA SER A 55 -0.25 11.25 -19.05
C SER A 55 1.00 11.95 -18.54
N ASP A 56 2.05 11.19 -18.22
CA ASP A 56 3.26 11.66 -17.53
C ASP A 56 2.91 12.49 -16.27
N THR A 57 1.83 12.11 -15.58
CA THR A 57 1.29 12.80 -14.40
C THR A 57 0.89 11.75 -13.36
N CYS A 58 1.30 11.94 -12.11
CA CYS A 58 0.96 11.00 -11.04
C CYS A 58 -0.52 11.14 -10.70
N PRO A 59 -1.22 10.03 -10.39
CA PRO A 59 -2.54 10.09 -9.77
C PRO A 59 -2.51 10.93 -8.49
N GLY A 60 -3.38 11.93 -8.42
CA GLY A 60 -3.58 12.79 -7.26
C GLY A 60 -4.91 12.54 -6.56
N ALA A 61 -5.18 13.38 -5.55
CA ALA A 61 -6.43 13.31 -4.80
C ALA A 61 -7.64 13.53 -5.74
N GLY A 62 -8.48 12.50 -5.89
CA GLY A 62 -9.61 12.49 -6.81
C GLY A 62 -9.40 11.66 -8.07
N ASP A 63 -8.17 11.25 -8.41
CA ASP A 63 -7.89 10.42 -9.58
C ASP A 63 -8.04 8.93 -9.30
N ILE A 64 -8.33 8.15 -10.35
CA ILE A 64 -8.36 6.70 -10.32
C ILE A 64 -7.00 6.20 -10.83
N ALA A 65 -6.20 5.61 -9.95
CA ALA A 65 -4.96 4.93 -10.30
C ALA A 65 -5.25 3.49 -10.73
N VAL A 66 -4.84 3.14 -11.96
CA VAL A 66 -5.04 1.79 -12.52
C VAL A 66 -3.70 1.13 -12.80
N ILE A 67 -3.47 -0.04 -12.22
CA ILE A 67 -2.30 -0.90 -12.50
C ILE A 67 -2.82 -2.25 -12.97
N ASP A 68 -3.14 -2.35 -14.25
CA ASP A 68 -3.74 -3.53 -14.90
C ASP A 68 -2.77 -4.29 -15.82
N THR A 69 -1.47 -4.03 -15.65
CA THR A 69 -0.38 -4.71 -16.35
C THR A 69 0.45 -5.54 -15.37
N ALA A 70 1.02 -6.65 -15.87
CA ALA A 70 1.86 -7.53 -15.05
C ALA A 70 3.22 -6.85 -14.76
N THR A 71 3.30 -6.15 -13.64
CA THR A 71 4.48 -5.40 -13.19
C THR A 71 4.58 -5.38 -11.67
N THR A 72 5.72 -4.93 -11.15
CA THR A 72 5.86 -4.55 -9.75
C THR A 72 6.03 -3.03 -9.67
N VAL A 73 5.04 -2.36 -9.10
CA VAL A 73 5.07 -0.94 -8.81
C VAL A 73 5.56 -0.74 -7.38
N VAL A 74 6.60 0.08 -7.22
CA VAL A 74 7.26 0.31 -5.94
C VAL A 74 6.84 1.66 -5.38
N MET A 75 6.28 1.65 -4.18
CA MET A 75 6.02 2.83 -3.37
C MET A 75 7.18 3.04 -2.38
N THR A 76 7.80 4.20 -2.44
CA THR A 76 8.88 4.64 -1.53
C THR A 76 8.44 5.73 -0.55
N GLU A 77 7.26 6.28 -0.77
CA GLU A 77 6.62 7.32 0.03
C GLU A 77 5.10 7.19 -0.09
N GLY A 78 4.37 7.75 0.88
CA GLY A 78 2.91 7.78 0.82
C GLY A 78 2.40 8.83 -0.16
N THR A 79 1.17 8.63 -0.64
CA THR A 79 0.48 9.53 -1.57
C THR A 79 -1.02 9.51 -1.30
N THR A 80 -1.73 10.45 -1.93
CA THR A 80 -3.19 10.53 -1.89
C THR A 80 -3.77 10.35 -3.28
N ILE A 81 -4.67 9.39 -3.43
CA ILE A 81 -5.41 9.10 -4.67
C ILE A 81 -6.92 9.05 -4.41
N GLY A 82 -7.73 9.13 -5.47
CA GLY A 82 -9.17 8.94 -5.40
C GLY A 82 -9.57 7.46 -5.30
N GLU A 83 -9.01 6.60 -6.15
CA GLU A 83 -9.32 5.17 -6.21
C GLU A 83 -8.10 4.37 -6.67
N LEU A 84 -7.95 3.14 -6.18
CA LEU A 84 -6.94 2.19 -6.64
C LEU A 84 -7.61 0.96 -7.25
N LEU A 85 -7.28 0.69 -8.52
CA LEU A 85 -7.60 -0.55 -9.21
C LEU A 85 -6.29 -1.31 -9.46
N LEU A 86 -6.04 -2.38 -8.71
CA LEU A 86 -4.84 -3.20 -8.82
C LEU A 86 -5.19 -4.56 -9.44
N GLY A 87 -4.60 -4.86 -10.60
CA GLY A 87 -4.95 -6.02 -11.42
C GLY A 87 -6.01 -5.67 -12.47
N SER A 88 -6.67 -6.69 -13.03
CA SER A 88 -7.71 -6.52 -14.05
C SER A 88 -8.98 -7.24 -13.65
N SER A 89 -10.15 -6.67 -13.95
CA SER A 89 -11.46 -7.30 -13.74
C SER A 89 -11.70 -8.55 -14.59
N GLY A 90 -10.89 -8.74 -15.65
CA GLY A 90 -10.82 -10.01 -16.38
C GLY A 90 -10.05 -11.13 -15.67
N GLY A 91 -9.37 -10.79 -14.55
CA GLY A 91 -8.54 -11.67 -13.75
C GLY A 91 -7.16 -11.97 -14.35
N GLY A 92 -6.31 -12.64 -13.57
CA GLY A 92 -5.07 -13.26 -14.05
C GLY A 92 -3.91 -12.33 -14.38
N VAL A 93 -4.01 -11.04 -14.06
CA VAL A 93 -2.88 -10.10 -14.18
C VAL A 93 -2.14 -10.03 -12.85
N ALA A 94 -0.86 -10.42 -12.86
CA ALA A 94 0.02 -10.36 -11.70
C ALA A 94 0.55 -8.93 -11.47
N SER A 95 -0.37 -7.99 -11.19
CA SER A 95 -0.03 -6.63 -10.78
C SER A 95 0.41 -6.64 -9.31
N ASN A 96 1.63 -6.18 -9.05
CA ASN A 96 2.16 -6.12 -7.69
C ASN A 96 2.36 -4.69 -7.23
N LEU A 97 1.94 -4.38 -6.01
CA LEU A 97 2.22 -3.12 -5.32
C LEU A 97 3.14 -3.39 -4.12
N GLU A 98 4.37 -2.91 -4.21
CA GLU A 98 5.42 -3.10 -3.21
C GLU A 98 5.62 -1.84 -2.37
N PHE A 99 5.47 -1.94 -1.06
CA PHE A 99 5.84 -0.88 -0.11
C PHE A 99 7.29 -1.08 0.35
N LYS A 100 8.14 -0.06 0.17
CA LYS A 100 9.56 -0.04 0.60
C LYS A 100 9.82 0.83 1.83
N TYR A 101 8.79 1.14 2.57
CA TYR A 101 8.83 2.05 3.70
C TYR A 101 7.71 1.69 4.68
N ASP A 102 7.89 2.02 5.96
CA ASP A 102 6.86 1.79 6.98
C ASP A 102 5.66 2.71 6.69
N ALA A 103 4.65 2.15 6.02
CA ALA A 103 3.50 2.89 5.59
C ALA A 103 2.52 2.99 6.76
N VAL A 104 2.78 3.89 7.71
CA VAL A 104 1.92 4.19 8.86
C VAL A 104 1.39 5.61 8.79
N ASN A 105 0.14 5.83 9.20
CA ASN A 105 -0.38 7.18 9.36
C ASN A 105 0.13 7.80 10.67
N LEU A 106 1.22 8.57 10.61
CA LEU A 106 1.81 9.27 11.76
C LEU A 106 1.23 10.68 11.98
N GLY A 107 -0.04 10.91 11.66
CA GLY A 107 -0.76 12.12 12.07
C GLY A 107 -0.21 13.44 11.51
N GLY A 108 0.52 13.41 10.39
CA GLY A 108 1.03 14.64 9.77
C GLY A 108 2.07 14.49 8.66
N ALA A 109 2.70 13.33 8.51
CA ALA A 109 3.55 13.02 7.36
C ALA A 109 2.93 11.88 6.55
N SER A 110 2.75 12.09 5.24
CA SER A 110 2.15 11.15 4.29
C SER A 110 2.98 9.89 4.13
N ALA A 111 2.96 9.01 5.12
CA ALA A 111 3.49 7.66 5.01
C ALA A 111 2.38 6.65 4.68
N ALA A 112 1.10 6.99 4.81
CA ALA A 112 0.03 6.11 4.32
C ALA A 112 -0.20 6.27 2.80
N LEU A 113 -0.70 5.21 2.16
CA LEU A 113 -1.48 5.38 0.93
C LEU A 113 -2.90 5.79 1.33
N ILE A 114 -3.26 7.03 1.05
CA ILE A 114 -4.58 7.59 1.35
C ILE A 114 -5.44 7.48 0.10
N VAL A 115 -6.60 6.85 0.23
CA VAL A 115 -7.56 6.61 -0.85
C VAL A 115 -8.87 7.31 -0.51
N THR A 116 -8.99 8.54 -0.99
CA THR A 116 -10.12 9.42 -0.70
C THR A 116 -10.47 10.29 -1.91
N ASN A 117 -11.75 10.38 -2.21
CA ASN A 117 -12.23 11.15 -3.35
C ASN A 117 -12.62 12.58 -2.93
N GLY A 118 -11.60 13.34 -2.51
CA GLY A 118 -11.72 14.75 -2.14
C GLY A 118 -12.66 15.02 -0.95
N SER A 119 -13.22 16.23 -0.89
CA SER A 119 -13.95 16.78 0.29
C SER A 119 -15.34 16.19 0.55
N GLY A 120 -15.65 15.00 0.03
CA GLY A 120 -16.92 14.32 0.31
C GLY A 120 -17.20 13.04 -0.47
N GLY A 121 -16.28 12.59 -1.34
CA GLY A 121 -16.43 11.33 -2.06
C GLY A 121 -15.73 10.16 -1.35
N ASN A 122 -16.27 8.96 -1.55
CA ASN A 122 -15.65 7.72 -1.11
C ASN A 122 -14.54 7.33 -2.09
N GLY A 123 -13.33 7.09 -1.58
CA GLY A 123 -12.26 6.46 -2.34
C GLY A 123 -12.25 4.96 -2.12
N ASN A 124 -12.15 4.18 -3.19
CA ASN A 124 -12.19 2.72 -3.10
C ASN A 124 -10.83 2.10 -3.42
N VAL A 125 -10.56 0.94 -2.83
CA VAL A 125 -9.47 0.06 -3.23
C VAL A 125 -10.08 -1.24 -3.73
N THR A 126 -9.72 -1.65 -4.94
CA THR A 126 -10.06 -2.96 -5.48
C THR A 126 -8.81 -3.69 -5.91
N ILE A 127 -8.57 -4.86 -5.33
CA ILE A 127 -7.48 -5.76 -5.68
C ILE A 127 -8.09 -6.98 -6.39
N TYR A 128 -7.87 -7.07 -7.70
CA TYR A 128 -8.41 -8.10 -8.57
C TYR A 128 -7.61 -9.42 -8.47
N ASN A 129 -8.23 -10.51 -8.91
CA ASN A 129 -7.59 -11.83 -8.96
C ASN A 129 -6.18 -11.80 -9.58
N GLY A 130 -5.21 -12.39 -8.89
CA GLY A 130 -3.81 -12.47 -9.32
C GLY A 130 -2.94 -11.29 -8.86
N ALA A 131 -3.54 -10.18 -8.43
CA ALA A 131 -2.80 -9.05 -7.90
C ALA A 131 -2.34 -9.26 -6.45
N THR A 132 -1.20 -8.68 -6.12
CA THR A 132 -0.60 -8.79 -4.78
C THR A 132 -0.15 -7.42 -4.26
N VAL A 133 -0.49 -7.12 -3.01
CA VAL A 133 0.13 -6.02 -2.28
C VAL A 133 1.11 -6.62 -1.29
N TYR A 134 2.33 -6.11 -1.20
CA TYR A 134 3.29 -6.59 -0.21
C TYR A 134 4.26 -5.51 0.25
N HIS A 135 4.92 -5.79 1.37
CA HIS A 135 6.03 -4.98 1.85
C HIS A 135 7.34 -5.70 1.53
N THR A 136 8.39 -4.97 1.11
CA THR A 136 9.71 -5.57 0.88
C THR A 136 10.22 -6.26 2.13
N GLN A 137 10.96 -7.35 1.92
CA GLN A 137 11.59 -8.10 3.00
C GLN A 137 12.46 -7.20 3.89
N ASN A 138 12.18 -7.28 5.19
CA ASN A 138 12.91 -6.53 6.19
C ASN A 138 14.29 -7.16 6.45
N THR A 139 15.36 -6.35 6.34
CA THR A 139 16.74 -6.75 6.69
C THR A 139 17.21 -6.23 8.06
N ILE A 140 16.36 -5.51 8.81
CA ILE A 140 16.65 -4.81 10.08
C ILE A 140 15.55 -5.09 11.12
N SER A 141 15.79 -4.88 12.42
CA SER A 141 14.70 -5.05 13.41
C SER A 141 13.75 -3.84 13.34
N GLY A 142 12.49 -4.05 12.96
CA GLY A 142 11.47 -2.99 12.91
C GLY A 142 10.12 -3.50 12.40
N ASP A 143 9.05 -2.86 12.84
CA ASP A 143 7.71 -3.07 12.29
C ASP A 143 7.65 -2.41 10.91
N TYR A 144 7.10 -3.12 9.93
CA TYR A 144 6.82 -2.59 8.60
C TYR A 144 5.37 -2.85 8.27
N ASN A 145 4.60 -1.78 8.31
CA ASN A 145 3.16 -1.84 8.14
C ASN A 145 2.80 -1.47 6.71
N ILE A 146 1.72 -2.07 6.22
CA ILE A 146 1.00 -1.59 5.05
C ILE A 146 -0.30 -0.96 5.56
N TYR A 147 -0.37 0.36 5.56
CA TYR A 147 -1.57 1.09 5.95
C TYR A 147 -2.24 1.72 4.73
N PHE A 148 -3.50 1.34 4.52
CA PHE A 148 -4.42 1.99 3.61
C PHE A 148 -5.42 2.82 4.40
N ASP A 149 -5.49 4.12 4.13
CA ASP A 149 -6.55 5.00 4.65
C ASP A 149 -7.65 5.13 3.60
N VAL A 150 -8.67 4.28 3.66
CA VAL A 150 -9.71 4.17 2.63
C VAL A 150 -11.02 4.76 3.14
N SER A 151 -11.52 5.81 2.49
CA SER A 151 -12.79 6.43 2.87
C SER A 151 -14.03 5.69 2.36
N GLY A 152 -13.86 4.78 1.41
CA GLY A 152 -14.89 3.94 0.80
C GLY A 152 -14.71 2.45 1.04
N ASN A 153 -14.92 1.66 -0.01
CA ASN A 153 -14.83 0.21 0.04
C ASN A 153 -13.39 -0.27 -0.14
N PHE A 154 -13.01 -1.27 0.64
CA PHE A 154 -11.80 -2.05 0.43
C PHE A 154 -12.19 -3.47 -0.03
N THR A 155 -11.92 -3.80 -1.29
CA THR A 155 -12.31 -5.07 -1.92
C THR A 155 -11.09 -5.87 -2.32
N ILE A 156 -11.05 -7.13 -1.91
CA ILE A 156 -10.05 -8.13 -2.31
C ILE A 156 -10.78 -9.27 -2.98
N GLU A 157 -10.55 -9.49 -4.26
CA GLU A 157 -11.17 -10.60 -4.99
C GLU A 157 -10.50 -11.94 -4.66
N SER A 158 -11.21 -13.04 -4.94
CA SER A 158 -10.64 -14.38 -4.79
C SER A 158 -9.38 -14.50 -5.64
N GLY A 159 -8.28 -14.96 -5.04
CA GLY A 159 -6.98 -15.10 -5.71
C GLY A 159 -6.11 -13.84 -5.71
N ALA A 160 -6.59 -12.72 -5.15
CA ALA A 160 -5.72 -11.62 -4.74
C ALA A 160 -5.13 -11.86 -3.35
N SER A 161 -4.06 -11.15 -3.00
CA SER A 161 -3.46 -11.24 -1.67
C SER A 161 -2.86 -9.93 -1.17
N ILE A 162 -2.83 -9.77 0.15
CA ILE A 162 -2.00 -8.79 0.84
C ILE A 162 -1.02 -9.58 1.70
N ASN A 163 0.27 -9.39 1.47
CA ASN A 163 1.34 -10.11 2.13
C ASN A 163 2.22 -9.13 2.91
N VAL A 164 2.02 -9.11 4.22
CA VAL A 164 2.89 -8.43 5.19
C VAL A 164 3.84 -9.42 5.87
N ASP A 165 3.85 -10.68 5.45
CA ASP A 165 4.48 -11.83 6.13
C ASP A 165 6.00 -11.88 6.02
N GLN A 166 6.64 -10.76 5.67
CA GLN A 166 8.08 -10.59 5.83
C GLN A 166 8.41 -10.21 7.29
N LEU A 167 8.00 -11.05 8.23
CA LEU A 167 8.42 -10.97 9.62
C LEU A 167 9.87 -11.47 9.76
N GLY A 168 10.73 -10.62 10.31
CA GLY A 168 11.84 -11.09 11.12
C GLY A 168 11.29 -11.85 12.32
N CYS A 169 11.91 -12.98 12.66
CA CYS A 169 11.42 -13.91 13.67
C CYS A 169 11.54 -13.32 15.09
N GLU A 170 10.51 -12.65 15.60
CA GLU A 170 10.37 -12.38 17.04
C GLU A 170 9.04 -12.88 17.59
N GLY A 171 9.11 -13.64 18.69
CA GLY A 171 7.97 -13.85 19.57
C GLY A 171 7.81 -12.59 20.42
N ALA A 172 6.68 -11.90 20.31
CA ALA A 172 6.41 -10.76 21.16
C ALA A 172 6.07 -11.23 22.59
N GLY A 173 6.77 -10.70 23.60
CA GLY A 173 6.47 -10.94 25.02
C GLY A 173 6.63 -12.40 25.45
N SER A 174 5.80 -12.88 26.38
CA SER A 174 5.79 -14.26 26.92
C SER A 174 5.20 -15.33 25.99
N ALA A 175 4.99 -15.01 24.71
CA ALA A 175 4.48 -15.97 23.73
C ALA A 175 5.64 -16.76 23.07
N PRO A 176 5.43 -18.04 22.72
CA PRO A 176 6.45 -18.82 22.02
C PRO A 176 6.75 -18.23 20.64
N GLY A 177 8.03 -18.14 20.29
CA GLY A 177 8.47 -17.70 18.96
C GLY A 177 7.92 -18.59 17.86
N ARG A 178 7.61 -18.02 16.69
CA ARG A 178 7.17 -18.78 15.51
C ARG A 178 8.39 -19.41 14.82
N GLY A 179 8.30 -20.70 14.51
CA GLY A 179 9.34 -21.44 13.80
C GLY A 179 9.49 -21.05 12.32
N PRO A 180 10.48 -21.63 11.63
CA PRO A 180 10.79 -21.31 10.24
C PRO A 180 9.62 -21.47 9.29
N HIS A 181 9.55 -20.57 8.32
CA HIS A 181 8.57 -20.66 7.25
C HIS A 181 8.94 -21.83 6.29
N PRO A 182 8.05 -22.84 6.12
CA PRO A 182 8.41 -24.14 5.54
C PRO A 182 8.81 -24.10 4.07
N THR A 183 8.41 -23.08 3.32
CA THR A 183 8.67 -22.94 1.87
C THR A 183 9.74 -21.92 1.51
N THR A 184 10.01 -20.94 2.38
CA THR A 184 10.94 -19.83 2.06
C THR A 184 12.28 -19.95 2.77
N GLY A 185 12.40 -20.87 3.74
CA GLY A 185 13.62 -21.03 4.53
C GLY A 185 13.92 -19.87 5.48
N LEU A 186 12.99 -18.93 5.65
CA LEU A 186 13.10 -17.84 6.61
C LEU A 186 13.02 -18.39 8.04
N CYS A 187 13.95 -17.96 8.90
CA CYS A 187 14.35 -18.57 10.18
C CYS A 187 15.08 -19.94 10.05
N THR A 188 16.12 -20.05 9.20
CA THR A 188 16.89 -21.29 8.99
C THR A 188 17.29 -22.00 10.30
N ALA A 189 17.41 -23.34 10.24
CA ALA A 189 17.83 -24.19 11.35
C ALA A 189 19.07 -23.64 12.06
N GLY A 190 18.91 -23.18 13.30
CA GLY A 190 19.98 -22.58 14.11
C GLY A 190 19.70 -21.14 14.57
N GLN A 191 18.73 -20.45 13.98
CA GLN A 191 18.23 -19.17 14.48
C GLN A 191 17.00 -19.44 15.37
N ALA A 192 17.23 -19.55 16.68
CA ALA A 192 16.14 -19.61 17.64
C ALA A 192 15.46 -18.23 17.66
N GLY A 193 14.16 -18.16 17.36
CA GLY A 193 13.37 -16.99 17.71
C GLY A 193 13.54 -16.69 19.20
N ALA A 194 13.67 -15.42 19.55
CA ALA A 194 13.77 -15.00 20.95
C ALA A 194 12.53 -15.51 21.70
N GLY A 195 12.69 -16.52 22.55
CA GLY A 195 11.64 -17.04 23.40
C GLY A 195 11.37 -16.05 24.52
N GLY A 196 10.09 -15.75 24.74
CA GLY A 196 9.62 -14.81 25.75
C GLY A 196 10.00 -15.12 27.20
N ASN A 197 10.16 -16.41 27.54
CA ASN A 197 10.61 -16.86 28.85
C ASN A 197 11.64 -18.01 28.77
N PRO A 198 12.46 -18.18 29.82
CA PRO A 198 13.31 -19.36 29.97
C PRO A 198 12.49 -20.65 29.98
N GLY A 199 12.63 -21.48 28.93
CA GLY A 199 11.97 -22.79 28.82
C GLY A 199 10.83 -22.85 27.79
N ASP A 200 10.42 -21.71 27.23
CA ASP A 200 9.47 -21.68 26.12
C ASP A 200 10.24 -21.98 24.83
N GLY A 201 10.14 -23.22 24.36
CA GLY A 201 10.69 -23.61 23.06
C GLY A 201 10.03 -22.80 21.94
N ALA A 202 10.82 -22.31 20.99
CA ALA A 202 10.27 -21.78 19.75
C ALA A 202 9.40 -22.87 19.10
N GLY A 203 8.15 -22.54 18.78
CA GLY A 203 7.20 -23.47 18.21
C GLY A 203 7.74 -24.04 16.91
N TYR A 204 7.99 -25.35 16.92
CA TYR A 204 8.38 -26.22 15.80
C TYR A 204 9.74 -25.93 15.13
N GLY A 205 10.64 -26.92 15.21
CA GLY A 205 11.81 -27.05 14.31
C GLY A 205 13.15 -26.49 14.81
N GLY A 206 13.23 -25.92 16.02
CA GLY A 206 14.50 -25.45 16.62
C GLY A 206 14.80 -26.13 17.96
N LEU A 207 16.10 -26.20 18.32
CA LEU A 207 16.51 -26.55 19.69
C LEU A 207 15.82 -25.57 20.66
N GLY A 208 15.06 -26.09 21.63
CA GLY A 208 14.42 -25.25 22.65
C GLY A 208 15.44 -24.33 23.33
N GLY A 209 15.06 -23.07 23.56
CA GLY A 209 15.93 -22.08 24.19
C GLY A 209 16.47 -22.57 25.54
N ARG A 210 17.75 -22.28 25.81
CA ARG A 210 18.38 -22.64 27.09
C ARG A 210 17.70 -21.91 28.24
N SER A 211 17.23 -22.65 29.25
CA SER A 211 16.81 -22.06 30.52
C SER A 211 18.03 -21.54 31.30
N HIS A 212 17.93 -20.36 31.92
CA HIS A 212 19.00 -19.69 32.66
C HIS A 212 19.53 -20.50 33.86
N VAL A 213 18.84 -21.55 34.30
CA VAL A 213 19.18 -22.27 35.55
C VAL A 213 19.73 -23.68 35.38
N ASN A 214 19.68 -24.32 34.19
CA ASN A 214 20.27 -25.65 34.00
C ASN A 214 20.70 -25.90 32.53
N THR A 215 21.93 -26.39 32.36
CA THR A 215 22.74 -26.42 31.13
C THR A 215 22.37 -27.48 30.09
N SER A 216 21.09 -27.77 29.86
CA SER A 216 20.67 -28.71 28.80
C SER A 216 19.64 -28.06 27.89
N ALA A 217 19.99 -27.90 26.61
CA ALA A 217 19.00 -27.56 25.58
C ALA A 217 18.00 -28.73 25.47
N GLY A 218 16.72 -28.44 25.27
CA GLY A 218 15.70 -29.47 25.08
C GLY A 218 15.98 -30.34 23.84
N ASN A 219 15.47 -31.58 23.85
CA ASN A 219 15.56 -32.48 22.70
C ASN A 219 14.87 -31.86 21.46
N ILE A 220 15.40 -32.15 20.27
CA ILE A 220 14.79 -31.80 18.99
C ILE A 220 13.43 -32.52 18.91
N TYR A 221 12.33 -31.78 18.84
CA TYR A 221 10.99 -32.33 18.66
C TYR A 221 10.49 -31.99 17.25
N GLY A 222 10.16 -33.02 16.46
CA GLY A 222 9.46 -32.92 15.18
C GLY A 222 10.35 -32.55 13.98
N SER A 223 10.42 -33.46 13.00
CA SER A 223 10.87 -33.15 11.64
C SER A 223 9.74 -32.44 10.89
N ALA A 224 10.04 -31.34 10.19
CA ALA A 224 9.04 -30.63 9.36
C ALA A 224 8.57 -31.41 8.11
N THR A 225 9.11 -32.60 7.84
CA THR A 225 8.78 -33.38 6.63
C THR A 225 7.86 -34.58 6.87
N VAL A 226 7.60 -34.95 8.13
CA VAL A 226 6.71 -36.05 8.46
C VAL A 226 5.92 -35.68 9.71
N PRO A 227 4.62 -35.33 9.59
CA PRO A 227 3.77 -35.17 10.76
C PRO A 227 3.43 -36.56 11.34
N ASP A 228 3.49 -36.68 12.66
CA ASP A 228 2.75 -37.71 13.41
C ASP A 228 1.29 -37.27 13.59
#